data_AF-A0AAN7UYS5-F1
#
_entry.id   AF-A0AAN7UYS5-F1
#
_cell.length_a   1.000
_cell.length_b   1.000
_cell.length_c   1.000
_cell.angle_alpha   90.00
_cell.angle_beta   90.00
_cell.angle_gamma   90.00
#
_symmetry.space_group_name_H-M   'P 1'
#
loop_
_entity.id
_entity.type
_entity.pdbx_description
1 polymer ?
#
loop_
_entity_poly.entity_id
_entity_poly.type
_entity_poly.pdbx_seq_one_letter_code
_entity_poly.pdbx_strand_id
1 'polypeptide(L)'
;MDLSKRHSAILVQLRTEKIGLRDFLFKRKVPDITDPKCSCGERRQTVLHVLFQCRQFKDLRNQELGRIPGRGNLRAVLNKRKTAIKAIRFIEQTQILGQFRIER
;
A
#
# COMPACT_ATOMS: atom_id res chain seq x y z
N MET A 1 -9.67 0.25 -19.51
CA MET A 1 -9.49 1.30 -18.48
C MET A 1 -8.01 1.51 -18.24
N ASP A 2 -7.45 2.59 -18.77
CA ASP A 2 -6.06 2.98 -18.52
C ASP A 2 -5.85 3.48 -17.10
N LEU A 3 -4.61 3.31 -16.62
CA LEU A 3 -4.21 3.86 -15.34
C LEU A 3 -4.08 5.38 -15.51
N SER A 4 -4.75 6.14 -14.66
CA SER A 4 -4.50 7.58 -14.57
C SER A 4 -3.03 7.83 -14.20
N LYS A 5 -2.52 9.04 -14.46
CA LYS A 5 -1.18 9.45 -14.01
C LYS A 5 -0.96 9.17 -12.53
N ARG A 6 -1.98 9.41 -11.71
CA ARG A 6 -2.01 9.11 -10.28
C ARG A 6 -1.87 7.61 -10.00
N HIS A 7 -2.68 6.76 -10.62
CA HIS A 7 -2.58 5.31 -10.42
C HIS A 7 -1.22 4.76 -10.85
N SER A 8 -0.65 5.27 -11.94
CA SER A 8 0.70 4.90 -12.40
C SER A 8 1.77 5.30 -11.38
N ALA A 9 1.68 6.50 -10.79
CA ALA A 9 2.60 6.94 -9.74
C ALA A 9 2.52 6.04 -8.49
N ILE A 10 1.31 5.74 -8.00
CA ILE A 10 1.11 4.83 -6.87
C ILE A 10 1.69 3.45 -7.19
N LEU A 11 1.44 2.92 -8.40
CA LEU A 11 1.97 1.61 -8.80
C LEU A 11 3.50 1.56 -8.78
N VAL A 12 4.16 2.61 -9.27
CA VAL A 12 5.64 2.72 -9.24
C VAL A 12 6.14 2.77 -7.80
N GLN A 13 5.51 3.58 -6.94
CA GLN A 13 5.85 3.67 -5.52
C GLN A 13 5.66 2.31 -4.80
N LEU A 14 4.59 1.57 -5.09
CA LEU A 14 4.35 0.24 -4.53
C LEU A 14 5.39 -0.79 -5.02
N ARG A 15 5.75 -0.77 -6.31
CA ARG A 15 6.73 -1.71 -6.88
C ARG A 15 8.15 -1.47 -6.39
N THR A 16 8.50 -0.22 -6.15
CA THR A 16 9.84 0.17 -5.68
C THR A 16 9.93 0.24 -4.16
N GLU A 17 8.79 0.12 -3.48
CA GLU A 17 8.63 0.39 -2.04
C GLU A 17 9.14 1.78 -1.61
N LYS A 18 9.33 2.69 -2.56
CA LYS A 18 9.65 4.11 -2.32
C LYS A 18 8.34 4.88 -2.16
N ILE A 19 7.69 4.67 -1.03
CA ILE A 19 6.35 5.16 -0.74
C ILE A 19 6.29 5.72 0.68
N GLY A 20 5.34 6.62 0.96
CA GLY A 20 5.18 7.28 2.27
C GLY A 20 4.71 6.37 3.42
N LEU A 21 5.18 5.12 3.47
CA LEU A 21 4.97 4.21 4.60
C LEU A 21 6.13 4.30 5.59
N ARG A 22 5.86 4.08 6.87
CA ARG A 22 6.82 4.26 7.96
C ARG A 22 8.13 3.49 7.76
N ASP A 23 8.11 2.28 7.19
CA ASP A 23 9.36 1.55 6.95
C ASP A 23 10.32 2.31 6.03
N PHE A 24 9.81 2.88 4.93
CA PHE A 24 10.61 3.66 3.99
C PHE A 24 11.02 5.00 4.58
N LEU A 25 10.09 5.71 5.22
CA LEU A 25 10.35 7.01 5.85
C LEU A 25 11.42 6.89 6.96
N PHE A 26 11.32 5.86 7.81
CA PHE A 26 12.32 5.55 8.83
C PHE A 26 13.70 5.27 8.22
N LYS A 27 13.78 4.45 7.16
CA LYS A 27 15.04 4.18 6.45
C LYS A 27 15.67 5.43 5.85
N ARG A 28 14.86 6.43 5.49
CA ARG A 28 15.30 7.72 4.96
C ARG A 28 15.57 8.76 6.04
N LYS A 29 15.40 8.42 7.32
CA LYS A 29 15.61 9.33 8.46
C LYS A 29 14.77 10.60 8.34
N VAL A 30 13.52 10.47 7.87
CA VAL A 30 12.58 11.60 7.83
C VAL A 30 12.36 12.08 9.27
N PRO A 31 12.45 13.41 9.54
CA PRO A 31 12.13 13.96 10.86
C PRO A 31 10.77 13.47 11.36
N ASP A 32 10.63 13.34 12.68
CA ASP A 32 9.42 12.85 13.37
C ASP A 32 9.06 11.36 13.16
N ILE A 33 9.74 10.65 12.26
CA ILE A 33 9.57 9.18 12.09
C ILE A 33 10.70 8.45 12.80
N THR A 34 10.50 8.18 14.10
CA THR A 34 11.49 7.53 14.97
C THR A 34 11.40 6.00 14.98
N ASP A 35 10.32 5.43 14.43
CA ASP A 35 10.13 3.99 14.36
C ASP A 35 9.48 3.53 13.03
N PRO A 36 9.83 2.32 12.52
CA PRO A 36 9.27 1.79 11.29
C PRO A 36 7.95 1.03 11.50
N LYS A 37 7.43 0.92 12.73
CA LYS A 37 6.32 0.02 13.07
C LYS A 37 5.00 0.58 12.55
N CYS A 38 4.14 -0.32 12.10
CA CYS A 38 2.77 0.03 11.80
C CYS A 38 1.99 0.33 13.09
N SER A 39 1.05 1.26 13.02
CA SER A 39 0.08 1.56 14.08
C SER A 39 -0.74 0.35 14.53
N CYS A 40 -0.82 -0.71 13.71
CA CYS A 40 -1.45 -1.95 14.11
C CYS A 40 -0.66 -2.76 15.16
N GLY A 41 0.60 -2.40 15.44
CA GLY A 41 1.42 -2.97 16.51
C GLY A 41 2.20 -4.25 16.19
N GLU A 42 2.03 -4.86 15.01
CA GLU A 42 2.62 -6.19 14.73
C GLU A 42 4.03 -6.13 14.15
N ARG A 43 4.24 -5.30 13.13
CA ARG A 43 5.42 -5.36 12.26
C ARG A 43 5.75 -4.00 11.67
N ARG A 44 6.87 -3.93 10.96
CA ARG A 44 7.26 -2.78 10.14
C ARG A 44 6.16 -2.49 9.11
N GLN A 45 5.85 -1.22 8.89
CA GLN A 45 4.84 -0.81 7.91
C GLN A 45 5.43 -0.84 6.49
N THR A 46 5.56 -2.03 5.92
CA THR A 46 6.00 -2.24 4.52
C THR A 46 4.80 -2.35 3.57
N VAL A 47 5.05 -2.30 2.26
CA VAL A 47 3.99 -2.52 1.25
C VAL A 47 3.39 -3.92 1.41
N LEU A 48 4.22 -4.94 1.64
CA LEU A 48 3.79 -6.32 1.90
C LEU A 48 2.86 -6.39 3.12
N HIS A 49 3.25 -5.74 4.21
CA HIS A 49 2.44 -5.71 5.43
C HIS A 49 1.07 -5.06 5.17
N VAL A 50 1.04 -3.87 4.58
CA VAL A 50 -0.20 -3.13 4.32
C VAL A 50 -1.12 -3.91 3.37
N LEU A 51 -0.59 -4.44 2.27
CA LEU A 51 -1.37 -5.14 1.25
C LEU A 51 -1.90 -6.51 1.69
N PHE A 52 -1.22 -7.23 2.59
CA PHE A 52 -1.56 -8.64 2.84
C PHE A 52 -1.84 -8.99 4.29
N GLN A 53 -1.32 -8.22 5.25
CA GLN A 53 -1.20 -8.69 6.63
C GLN A 53 -1.81 -7.74 7.67
N CYS A 54 -1.80 -6.43 7.42
CA CYS A 54 -2.20 -5.45 8.42
C CYS A 54 -3.63 -5.69 8.91
N ARG A 55 -3.81 -5.98 10.20
CA ARG A 55 -5.14 -6.23 10.78
C ARG A 55 -6.06 -5.01 10.71
N GLN A 56 -5.50 -3.81 10.79
CA GLN A 56 -6.25 -2.54 10.73
C GLN A 56 -7.02 -2.39 9.41
N PHE A 57 -6.53 -2.99 8.33
CA PHE A 57 -7.16 -2.91 7.01
C PHE A 57 -7.77 -4.23 6.56
N LYS A 58 -8.08 -5.16 7.48
CA LYS A 58 -8.54 -6.51 7.14
C LYS A 58 -9.79 -6.50 6.25
N ASP A 59 -10.81 -5.74 6.65
CA ASP A 59 -12.11 -5.76 5.98
C ASP A 59 -12.02 -5.08 4.61
N LEU A 60 -11.42 -3.88 4.56
CA LEU A 60 -11.13 -3.19 3.31
C LEU A 60 -10.26 -4.02 2.35
N ARG A 61 -9.26 -4.73 2.87
CA ARG A 61 -8.41 -5.62 2.07
C ARG A 61 -9.23 -6.76 1.47
N ASN A 62 -10.14 -7.35 2.26
CA ASN A 62 -11.00 -8.42 1.77
C ASN A 62 -12.01 -7.93 0.73
N GLN A 63 -12.55 -6.71 0.90
CA GLN A 63 -13.43 -6.06 -0.05
C GLN A 63 -12.73 -5.78 -1.39
N GLU A 64 -11.56 -5.12 -1.37
CA GLU A 64 -10.88 -4.68 -2.59
C GLU A 64 -10.08 -5.79 -3.27
N LEU A 65 -9.29 -6.55 -2.49
CA LEU A 65 -8.44 -7.62 -3.03
C LEU A 65 -9.20 -8.94 -3.15
N GLY A 66 -10.08 -9.28 -2.20
CA GLY A 66 -10.79 -10.56 -2.18
C GLY A 66 -9.86 -11.77 -2.37
N ARG A 67 -10.27 -12.71 -3.22
CA ARG A 67 -9.44 -13.85 -3.66
C ARG A 67 -8.73 -13.50 -4.98
N ILE A 68 -7.64 -12.73 -4.90
CA ILE A 68 -6.77 -12.48 -6.06
C ILE A 68 -5.67 -13.55 -6.20
N PRO A 69 -5.29 -13.94 -7.42
CA PRO A 69 -4.16 -14.82 -7.65
C PRO A 69 -2.85 -14.21 -7.12
N GLY A 70 -2.01 -15.04 -6.51
CA GLY A 70 -0.70 -14.60 -6.00
C GLY A 70 -0.75 -13.74 -4.74
N ARG A 71 -1.86 -13.77 -3.98
CA ARG A 71 -1.98 -13.10 -2.68
C ARG A 71 -0.81 -13.48 -1.78
N GLY A 72 -0.18 -12.48 -1.16
CA GLY A 72 1.03 -12.67 -0.35
C GLY A 72 2.35 -12.45 -1.11
N ASN A 73 2.33 -12.37 -2.44
CA ASN A 73 3.50 -12.04 -3.26
C ASN A 73 3.31 -10.69 -3.98
N LEU A 74 4.13 -9.70 -3.61
CA LEU A 74 4.05 -8.35 -4.20
C LEU A 74 4.20 -8.38 -5.72
N ARG A 75 5.19 -9.12 -6.24
CA ARG A 75 5.47 -9.17 -7.69
C ARG A 75 4.30 -9.77 -8.46
N ALA A 76 3.70 -10.85 -7.94
CA ALA A 76 2.55 -11.49 -8.56
C ALA A 76 1.33 -10.57 -8.63
N VAL A 77 1.09 -9.79 -7.57
CA VAL A 77 -0.06 -8.86 -7.48
C VAL A 77 0.18 -7.57 -8.27
N LEU A 78 1.37 -6.98 -8.19
CA LEU A 78 1.66 -5.67 -8.77
C LEU A 78 2.04 -5.71 -10.25
N ASN A 79 2.39 -6.88 -10.81
CA ASN A 79 2.74 -6.99 -12.24
C ASN A 79 1.57 -7.34 -13.15
N LYS A 80 0.43 -7.78 -12.61
CA LYS A 80 -0.78 -8.05 -13.41
C LYS A 80 -1.74 -6.87 -13.33
N ARG A 81 -2.14 -6.33 -14.49
CA ARG A 81 -3.00 -5.12 -14.59
C ARG A 81 -4.23 -5.17 -13.68
N LYS A 82 -5.00 -6.27 -13.73
CA LYS A 82 -6.24 -6.43 -12.95
C LYS A 82 -6.00 -6.39 -11.43
N THR A 83 -4.96 -7.05 -10.93
CA THR A 83 -4.66 -7.11 -9.50
C THR A 83 -3.94 -5.86 -9.01
N ALA A 84 -3.13 -5.23 -9.86
CA ALA A 84 -2.48 -3.95 -9.56
C ALA A 84 -3.52 -2.84 -9.35
N ILE A 85 -4.55 -2.75 -10.20
CA ILE A 85 -5.64 -1.78 -10.04
C ILE A 85 -6.35 -1.96 -8.68
N LYS A 86 -6.62 -3.20 -8.27
CA LYS A 86 -7.21 -3.49 -6.96
C LYS A 86 -6.30 -3.07 -5.80
N ALA A 87 -5.00 -3.33 -5.91
CA ALA A 87 -4.02 -2.91 -4.91
C ALA A 87 -3.92 -1.38 -4.78
N ILE A 88 -3.99 -0.66 -5.90
CA ILE A 88 -3.99 0.81 -5.91
C ILE A 88 -5.24 1.35 -5.22
N ARG A 89 -6.43 0.86 -5.60
CA ARG A 89 -7.71 1.25 -4.97
C ARG A 89 -7.71 1.00 -3.48
N PHE A 90 -7.23 -0.16 -3.06
CA PHE A 90 -7.07 -0.49 -1.65
C PHE A 90 -6.18 0.54 -0.94
N ILE A 91 -5.00 0.84 -1.48
CA ILE A 91 -4.08 1.83 -0.88
C ILE A 91 -4.71 3.22 -0.79
N GLU A 92 -5.42 3.65 -1.83
CA GLU A 92 -6.12 4.93 -1.81
C GLU A 92 -7.20 4.95 -0.72
N GLN A 93 -8.03 3.91 -0.63
CA GLN A 93 -9.10 3.86 0.38
C GLN A 93 -8.58 3.74 1.82
N THR A 94 -7.36 3.21 2.03
CA THR A 94 -6.76 3.17 3.39
C THR A 94 -6.42 4.57 3.92
N GLN A 95 -6.27 5.57 3.05
CA GLN A 95 -5.79 6.92 3.36
C GLN A 95 -4.43 6.96 4.11
N ILE A 96 -3.71 5.84 4.13
CA ILE A 96 -2.51 5.63 4.96
C ILE A 96 -1.34 6.55 4.58
N LEU A 97 -1.33 7.04 3.34
CA LEU A 97 -0.24 7.86 2.83
C LEU A 97 -0.41 9.33 3.19
N GLY A 98 -1.57 9.77 3.69
CA GLY A 98 -1.86 11.17 4.06
C GLY A 98 -1.87 12.18 2.90
N GLN A 99 -1.13 11.88 1.82
CA GLN A 99 -0.94 12.67 0.60
C GLN A 99 -2.15 12.63 -0.34
N PHE A 100 -3.14 11.79 -0.05
CA PHE A 100 -4.24 11.44 -0.96
C PHE A 100 -5.63 11.67 -0.36
N ARG A 101 -5.77 12.67 0.54
CA ARG A 101 -7.09 13.17 0.92
C ARG A 101 -7.84 13.54 -0.36
N ILE A 102 -8.95 12.86 -0.60
CA ILE A 102 -9.91 13.26 -1.63
C ILE A 102 -10.56 14.51 -1.04
N GLU A 103 -10.13 15.70 -1.48
CA GLU A 103 -10.91 16.90 -1.28
C GLU A 103 -12.25 16.67 -2.00
N ARG A 104 -13.33 16.78 -1.23
CA ARG A 104 -14.71 16.73 -1.71
C ARG A 104 -15.11 18.11 -2.19
#